data_AF-A0A398CHB7-F1
#
_entry.id   AF-A0A398CHB7-F1
#
_cell.length_a   1.000
_cell.length_b   1.000
_cell.length_c   1.000
_cell.angle_alpha   90.00
_cell.angle_beta   90.00
_cell.angle_gamma   90.00
#
_symmetry.space_group_name_H-M   'P 1'
#
loop_
_entity.id
_entity.type
_entity.pdbx_description
1 polymer ?
#
loop_
_entity_poly.entity_id
_entity_poly.type
_entity_poly.pdbx_seq_one_letter_code
_entity_poly.pdbx_strand_id
1 'polypeptide(L)'
;MIEQILKPFIKPIKRMIIMPLKRAKQLPKLILRWLISWMRNVMGSGLRSLDNYWKLGTFYIAKKLIVIILLISLAIVFFVFIKPPKFVDKWFSRTPKIEASAAAAQGFSGQAKITNEAGELVYAGPLKDGLYSGTGKLFGPGGQLLYAGDFDKGLKTGKGEQYDSEGRLLYRGEFANDQYAGAGSLFAADGSLVYEGAFAGGKYEGEGTLYASKDVVRYTGAFVAGVFQGEGKLFGDDGKPVYEGAFNGGVYEGAGKLLRNDGTVQIEGNFLGGVASGEGTEYYPSGAAKYKGAFALGRYHGAGTLTNDQGVAIYTGAFVNGLREGDGQAFLPDGTPLYAGKFKADRYEGIGTLLDADGGTVYKGYFRGGKMAVQAFLGLALPKLQEVLGPADPPKEEEASTEEEIPSGEEEPAASPDPLPSPEPSATPSPSSEPSPSASSSPGASPATEAAPSASEPASSAEPSASPSGAASAAANKKATVTILSAATAEPSIVSPTAAATSTSEPSLSGETVAVPMELVYSASQFSFKLIADEDNPEAYFVSEIRSWNRAVLNEVAAQIEASGSKGVKTPLAAGKYEIAYEWNGTLVILTYNKETPVRLSISLMNTTK
;
A
#
# COMPACT_ATOMS: atom_id res chain seq x y z
N MET A 1 -0.57 -57.26 30.58
CA MET A 1 -0.12 -58.43 29.76
C MET A 1 1.26 -58.98 30.15
N ILE A 2 2.31 -58.17 30.35
CA ILE A 2 3.68 -58.67 30.62
C ILE A 2 3.77 -59.67 31.81
N GLU A 3 3.00 -59.48 32.89
CA GLU A 3 2.97 -60.43 34.01
C GLU A 3 2.48 -61.84 33.63
N GLN A 4 1.54 -61.97 32.70
CA GLN A 4 1.02 -63.27 32.28
C GLN A 4 2.02 -64.00 31.39
N ILE A 5 2.77 -63.26 30.57
CA ILE A 5 3.81 -63.79 29.68
C ILE A 5 5.04 -64.26 30.50
N LEU A 6 5.45 -63.52 31.54
CA LEU A 6 6.56 -63.94 32.40
C LEU A 6 6.19 -64.96 33.49
N LYS A 7 4.91 -65.09 33.89
CA LYS A 7 4.48 -66.09 34.90
C LYS A 7 4.93 -67.54 34.59
N PRO A 8 4.79 -68.09 33.37
CA PRO A 8 5.28 -69.45 33.05
C PRO A 8 6.80 -69.59 33.08
N PHE A 9 7.58 -68.52 32.88
CA PHE A 9 9.05 -68.54 32.96
C PHE A 9 9.59 -68.30 34.38
N ILE A 10 8.96 -67.42 35.16
CA ILE A 10 9.37 -67.15 36.55
C ILE A 10 8.96 -68.29 37.49
N LYS A 11 7.84 -68.98 37.25
CA LYS A 11 7.35 -70.07 38.11
C LYS A 11 8.33 -71.25 38.24
N PRO A 12 8.96 -71.79 37.18
CA PRO A 12 10.01 -72.80 37.32
C PRO A 12 11.26 -72.23 37.99
N ILE A 13 11.73 -71.03 37.63
CA ILE A 13 12.91 -70.39 38.25
C ILE A 13 12.73 -70.21 39.77
N LYS A 14 11.56 -69.75 40.21
CA LYS A 14 11.21 -69.57 41.63
C LYS A 14 11.13 -70.92 42.38
N ARG A 15 10.72 -72.01 41.71
CA ARG A 15 10.68 -73.35 42.30
C ARG A 15 12.07 -74.01 42.34
N MET A 16 12.90 -73.76 41.32
CA MET A 16 14.20 -74.41 41.11
C MET A 16 15.36 -73.69 41.82
N ILE A 17 15.25 -72.37 42.08
CA ILE A 17 16.30 -71.58 42.74
C ILE A 17 15.87 -71.12 44.15
N ILE A 18 14.73 -70.45 44.28
CA ILE A 18 14.33 -69.82 45.56
C ILE A 18 13.87 -70.85 46.60
N MET A 19 13.24 -71.95 46.16
CA MET A 19 12.77 -73.03 47.05
C MET A 19 13.92 -73.82 47.71
N PRO A 20 14.98 -74.27 46.99
CA PRO A 20 16.16 -74.82 47.64
C PRO A 20 16.94 -73.79 48.47
N LEU A 21 16.97 -72.49 48.12
CA LEU A 21 17.56 -71.47 48.99
C LEU A 21 16.83 -71.32 50.33
N LYS A 22 15.50 -71.48 50.39
CA LYS A 22 14.76 -71.52 51.67
C LYS A 22 15.09 -72.78 52.48
N ARG A 23 15.35 -73.92 51.82
CA ARG A 23 15.88 -75.15 52.47
C ARG A 23 17.36 -75.03 52.84
N ALA A 24 18.14 -74.11 52.26
CA ALA A 24 19.54 -73.90 52.62
C ALA A 24 19.71 -73.45 54.08
N LYS A 25 18.69 -72.79 54.67
CA LYS A 25 18.62 -72.47 56.11
C LYS A 25 18.52 -73.72 57.01
N GLN A 26 18.20 -74.88 56.44
CA GLN A 26 18.13 -76.20 57.08
C GLN A 26 19.15 -77.19 56.50
N LEU A 27 20.18 -76.72 55.77
CA LEU A 27 21.27 -77.61 55.36
C LEU A 27 21.90 -78.23 56.62
N PRO A 28 21.96 -79.58 56.72
CA PRO A 28 22.64 -80.23 57.83
C PRO A 28 24.06 -79.68 57.96
N LYS A 29 24.48 -79.32 59.18
CA LYS A 29 25.82 -78.75 59.44
C LYS A 29 26.95 -79.63 58.87
N LEU A 30 26.69 -80.93 58.71
CA LEU A 30 27.55 -81.91 58.04
C LEU A 30 27.80 -81.58 56.55
N ILE A 31 26.77 -81.28 55.76
CA ILE A 31 26.91 -80.95 54.33
C ILE A 31 27.67 -79.63 54.15
N LEU A 32 27.38 -78.63 55.00
CA LEU A 32 28.08 -77.35 54.94
C LEU A 32 29.56 -77.49 55.34
N ARG A 33 29.88 -78.28 56.38
CA ARG A 33 31.26 -78.62 56.76
C ARG A 33 31.99 -79.39 55.65
N TRP A 34 31.32 -80.37 55.03
CA TRP A 34 31.88 -81.13 53.90
C TRP A 34 32.18 -80.22 52.72
N LEU A 35 31.25 -79.35 52.31
CA LEU A 35 31.42 -78.40 51.21
C LEU A 35 32.56 -77.41 51.46
N ILE A 36 32.65 -76.86 52.68
CA ILE A 36 33.75 -75.95 53.08
C ILE A 36 35.09 -76.68 53.09
N SER A 37 35.15 -77.92 53.60
CA SER A 37 36.36 -78.73 53.61
C SER A 37 36.81 -79.09 52.19
N TRP A 38 35.87 -79.46 51.32
CA TRP A 38 36.11 -79.75 49.90
C TRP A 38 36.62 -78.50 49.16
N MET A 39 35.96 -77.35 49.33
CA MET A 39 36.44 -76.07 48.79
C MET A 39 37.84 -75.71 49.28
N ARG A 40 38.13 -75.89 50.57
CA ARG A 40 39.46 -75.60 51.14
C ARG A 40 40.54 -76.51 50.56
N ASN A 41 40.22 -77.78 50.29
CA ASN A 41 41.14 -78.72 49.67
C ASN A 41 41.38 -78.39 48.18
N VAL A 42 40.31 -78.10 47.43
CA VAL A 42 40.40 -77.66 46.02
C VAL A 42 41.14 -76.33 45.89
N MET A 43 40.92 -75.37 46.79
CA MET A 43 41.62 -74.07 46.81
C MET A 43 43.06 -74.17 47.35
N GLY A 44 43.37 -75.19 48.15
CA GLY A 44 44.70 -75.42 48.73
C GLY A 44 45.68 -76.19 47.82
N SER A 45 45.20 -77.04 46.91
CA SER A 45 46.08 -77.89 46.10
C SER A 45 46.99 -77.11 45.13
N GLY A 46 48.25 -77.54 44.98
CA GLY A 46 49.19 -76.90 44.04
C GLY A 46 48.86 -77.21 42.58
N LEU A 47 49.05 -76.25 41.67
CA LEU A 47 48.77 -76.39 40.22
C LEU A 47 49.70 -77.38 39.47
N ARG A 48 50.41 -78.27 40.17
CA ARG A 48 51.53 -79.09 39.65
C ARG A 48 51.16 -80.53 39.27
N SER A 49 49.88 -80.89 39.23
CA SER A 49 49.39 -82.22 38.83
C SER A 49 48.14 -82.12 37.95
N LEU A 50 48.02 -83.00 36.95
CA LEU A 50 46.86 -83.06 36.04
C LEU A 50 45.54 -83.27 36.80
N ASP A 51 45.55 -83.97 37.94
CA ASP A 51 44.35 -84.19 38.77
C ASP A 51 43.73 -82.90 39.32
N ASN A 52 44.45 -81.79 39.35
CA ASN A 52 43.91 -80.48 39.75
C ASN A 52 43.17 -79.75 38.63
N TYR A 53 43.09 -80.36 37.44
CA TYR A 53 42.39 -79.84 36.28
C TYR A 53 41.17 -80.71 35.94
N TRP A 54 40.18 -80.10 35.29
CA TRP A 54 39.05 -80.78 34.70
C TRP A 54 39.19 -80.69 33.17
N LYS A 55 39.16 -81.85 32.51
CA LYS A 55 39.32 -81.94 31.06
C LYS A 55 37.97 -81.66 30.39
N LEU A 56 37.91 -80.61 29.58
CA LEU A 56 36.73 -80.22 28.82
C LEU A 56 37.11 -80.21 27.33
N GLY A 57 36.84 -81.32 26.65
CA GLY A 57 37.30 -81.54 25.27
C GLY A 57 38.83 -81.59 25.19
N THR A 58 39.41 -80.65 24.45
CA THR A 58 40.86 -80.46 24.26
C THR A 58 41.54 -79.64 25.35
N PHE A 59 40.78 -78.92 26.19
CA PHE A 59 41.33 -77.99 27.18
C PHE A 59 41.29 -78.54 28.61
N TYR A 60 42.26 -78.13 29.44
CA TYR A 60 42.32 -78.43 30.86
C TYR A 60 42.04 -77.16 31.67
N ILE A 61 40.88 -77.11 32.34
CA ILE A 61 40.49 -75.97 33.16
C ILE A 61 40.81 -76.30 34.62
N ALA A 62 41.58 -75.44 35.31
CA ALA A 62 41.90 -75.67 36.72
C ALA A 62 40.62 -75.74 37.58
N LYS A 63 40.48 -76.76 38.42
CA LYS A 63 39.29 -76.95 39.28
C LYS A 63 39.04 -75.73 40.20
N LYS A 64 40.12 -75.05 40.63
CA LYS A 64 40.06 -73.75 41.33
C LYS A 64 39.34 -72.67 40.54
N LEU A 65 39.64 -72.53 39.24
CA LEU A 65 39.05 -71.49 38.40
C LEU A 65 37.53 -71.69 38.26
N ILE A 66 37.09 -72.95 38.12
CA ILE A 66 35.67 -73.30 38.06
C ILE A 66 34.96 -72.94 39.38
N VAL A 67 35.56 -73.25 40.54
CA VAL A 67 35.02 -72.88 41.85
C VAL A 67 34.97 -71.36 42.02
N ILE A 68 35.99 -70.62 41.59
CA ILE A 68 36.01 -69.15 41.61
C ILE A 68 34.90 -68.57 40.72
N ILE A 69 34.75 -69.06 39.48
CA ILE A 69 33.67 -68.63 38.56
C ILE A 69 32.29 -68.96 39.13
N LEU A 70 32.13 -70.11 39.81
CA LEU A 70 30.88 -70.49 40.46
C LEU A 70 30.57 -69.60 41.68
N LEU A 71 31.57 -69.22 42.47
CA LEU A 71 31.40 -68.27 43.58
C LEU A 71 31.11 -66.85 43.08
N ILE A 72 31.78 -66.40 42.02
CA ILE A 72 31.52 -65.10 41.39
C ILE A 72 30.11 -65.06 40.79
N SER A 73 29.68 -66.10 40.08
CA SER A 73 28.32 -66.15 39.53
C SER A 73 27.24 -66.24 40.62
N LEU A 74 27.48 -66.98 41.71
CA LEU A 74 26.59 -66.98 42.88
C LEU A 74 26.53 -65.59 43.55
N ALA A 75 27.67 -64.89 43.66
CA ALA A 75 27.73 -63.53 44.20
C ALA A 75 27.00 -62.52 43.30
N ILE A 76 27.18 -62.60 41.97
CA ILE A 76 26.43 -61.80 40.99
C ILE A 76 24.94 -62.05 41.14
N VAL A 77 24.48 -63.31 41.22
CA VAL A 77 23.06 -63.63 41.42
C VAL A 77 22.54 -63.07 42.76
N PHE A 78 23.33 -63.18 43.84
CA PHE A 78 22.96 -62.65 45.15
C PHE A 78 22.85 -61.12 45.15
N PHE A 79 23.84 -60.41 44.60
CA PHE A 79 23.85 -58.95 44.57
C PHE A 79 22.86 -58.39 43.54
N VAL A 80 22.67 -59.00 42.36
CA VAL A 80 21.72 -58.49 41.36
C VAL A 80 20.26 -58.77 41.72
N PHE A 81 19.95 -59.91 42.35
CA PHE A 81 18.55 -60.35 42.58
C PHE A 81 18.08 -60.38 44.04
N ILE A 82 18.97 -60.42 45.03
CA ILE A 82 18.59 -60.60 46.45
C ILE A 82 18.88 -59.34 47.29
N LYS A 83 20.04 -58.71 47.11
CA LYS A 83 20.38 -57.42 47.74
C LYS A 83 21.31 -56.57 46.84
N PRO A 84 20.78 -55.68 45.98
CA PRO A 84 21.61 -54.75 45.23
C PRO A 84 22.38 -53.80 46.16
N PRO A 85 23.70 -53.66 45.99
CA PRO A 85 24.46 -52.52 46.52
C PRO A 85 23.97 -51.22 45.87
N LYS A 86 24.02 -50.09 46.59
CA LYS A 86 23.49 -48.80 46.12
C LYS A 86 24.01 -48.33 44.75
N PHE A 87 25.19 -48.76 44.31
CA PHE A 87 25.73 -48.43 42.98
C PHE A 87 25.02 -49.18 41.84
N VAL A 88 24.43 -50.34 42.12
CA VAL A 88 23.74 -51.19 41.13
C VAL A 88 22.40 -50.57 40.74
N ASP A 89 21.70 -49.93 41.67
CA ASP A 89 20.47 -49.17 41.37
C ASP A 89 20.73 -48.00 40.41
N LYS A 90 21.89 -47.33 40.56
CA LYS A 90 22.35 -46.28 39.63
C LYS A 90 22.70 -46.83 38.24
N TRP A 91 23.03 -48.12 38.12
CA TRP A 91 23.44 -48.75 36.86
C TRP A 91 22.27 -49.39 36.09
N PHE A 92 21.20 -49.80 36.78
CA PHE A 92 20.01 -50.39 36.14
C PHE A 92 18.91 -49.40 35.75
N SER A 93 19.09 -48.10 35.99
CA SER A 93 18.22 -47.00 35.51
C SER A 93 16.71 -47.26 35.66
N ARG A 94 16.31 -47.92 36.75
CA ARG A 94 14.89 -48.18 37.03
C ARG A 94 14.23 -46.88 37.46
N THR A 95 13.58 -46.21 36.50
CA THR A 95 12.78 -45.02 36.77
C THR A 95 11.75 -45.33 37.87
N PRO A 96 11.85 -44.72 39.06
CA PRO A 96 10.86 -44.94 40.12
C PRO A 96 9.49 -44.46 39.63
N LYS A 97 8.48 -45.28 39.91
CA LYS A 97 7.09 -44.82 39.88
C LYS A 97 6.82 -44.16 41.23
N ILE A 98 6.40 -42.90 41.22
CA ILE A 98 6.13 -42.11 42.43
C ILE A 98 4.72 -41.54 42.27
N GLU A 99 3.90 -41.60 43.31
CA GLU A 99 2.60 -40.91 43.32
C GLU A 99 2.84 -39.39 43.39
N ALA A 100 1.99 -38.60 42.73
CA ALA A 100 2.18 -37.15 42.59
C ALA A 100 2.37 -36.43 43.94
N SER A 101 1.60 -36.80 44.96
CA SER A 101 1.68 -36.26 46.32
C SER A 101 3.02 -36.57 47.01
N ALA A 102 3.56 -37.78 46.81
CA ALA A 102 4.82 -38.20 47.41
C ALA A 102 6.05 -37.55 46.73
N ALA A 103 5.98 -37.29 45.42
CA ALA A 103 7.04 -36.59 44.69
C ALA A 103 7.22 -35.14 45.16
N ALA A 104 6.10 -34.42 45.34
CA ALA A 104 6.09 -33.06 45.86
C ALA A 104 6.52 -32.98 47.33
N ALA A 105 6.05 -33.90 48.18
CA ALA A 105 6.33 -33.88 49.62
C ALA A 105 7.80 -34.20 50.01
N GLN A 106 8.60 -34.80 49.11
CA GLN A 106 9.96 -35.26 49.41
C GLN A 106 11.08 -34.52 48.64
N GLY A 107 10.75 -33.51 47.83
CA GLY A 107 11.75 -32.74 47.07
C GLY A 107 12.57 -33.61 46.11
N PHE A 108 11.98 -34.64 45.53
CA PHE A 108 12.73 -35.62 44.72
C PHE A 108 13.36 -34.97 43.48
N SER A 109 14.63 -35.30 43.23
CA SER A 109 15.38 -34.86 42.05
C SER A 109 15.94 -36.05 41.27
N GLY A 110 15.68 -36.10 39.96
CA GLY A 110 16.07 -37.18 39.06
C GLY A 110 14.95 -37.66 38.14
N GLN A 111 15.23 -38.65 37.29
CA GLN A 111 14.23 -39.22 36.37
C GLN A 111 13.13 -39.97 37.12
N ALA A 112 11.86 -39.65 36.87
CA ALA A 112 10.70 -40.27 37.51
C ALA A 112 9.54 -40.53 36.53
N LYS A 113 8.61 -41.38 36.96
CA LYS A 113 7.27 -41.50 36.37
C LYS A 113 6.24 -41.20 37.44
N ILE A 114 5.48 -40.12 37.26
CA ILE A 114 4.44 -39.70 38.18
C ILE A 114 3.11 -40.30 37.75
N THR A 115 2.39 -40.88 38.72
CA THR A 115 1.01 -41.34 38.52
C THR A 115 0.01 -40.59 39.41
N ASN A 116 -1.24 -40.50 38.95
CA ASN A 116 -2.37 -40.07 39.77
C ASN A 116 -2.83 -41.18 40.73
N GLU A 117 -3.84 -40.90 41.56
CA GLU A 117 -4.41 -41.86 42.54
C GLU A 117 -5.03 -43.11 41.87
N ALA A 118 -5.50 -42.99 40.62
CA ALA A 118 -5.99 -44.11 39.83
C ALA A 118 -4.85 -44.96 39.21
N GLY A 119 -3.58 -44.57 39.39
CA GLY A 119 -2.40 -45.24 38.84
C GLY A 119 -2.12 -44.93 37.36
N GLU A 120 -2.84 -43.97 36.77
CA GLU A 120 -2.60 -43.50 35.40
C GLU A 120 -1.34 -42.64 35.36
N LEU A 121 -0.58 -42.72 34.26
CA LEU A 121 0.63 -41.91 34.06
C LEU A 121 0.24 -40.46 33.80
N VAL A 122 0.81 -39.53 34.57
CA VAL A 122 0.62 -38.08 34.41
C VAL A 122 1.87 -37.41 33.85
N TYR A 123 3.06 -37.83 34.29
CA TYR A 123 4.33 -37.26 33.83
C TYR A 123 5.44 -38.31 33.74
N ALA A 124 6.31 -38.20 32.74
CA ALA A 124 7.55 -38.97 32.64
C ALA A 124 8.70 -38.07 32.21
N GLY A 125 9.69 -37.89 33.09
CA GLY A 125 10.84 -37.01 32.85
C GLY A 125 11.64 -36.70 34.11
N PRO A 126 12.59 -35.77 34.04
CA PRO A 126 13.36 -35.32 35.19
C PRO A 126 12.53 -34.45 36.15
N LEU A 127 12.69 -34.70 37.44
CA LEU A 127 12.23 -33.82 38.49
C LEU A 127 13.41 -33.07 39.12
N LYS A 128 13.14 -31.87 39.63
CA LYS A 128 14.04 -31.09 40.47
C LYS A 128 13.22 -30.51 41.62
N ASP A 129 13.62 -30.85 42.85
CA ASP A 129 12.94 -30.44 44.07
C ASP A 129 11.42 -30.78 44.07
N GLY A 130 11.05 -31.91 43.44
CA GLY A 130 9.66 -32.36 43.27
C GLY A 130 8.91 -31.75 42.08
N LEU A 131 9.45 -30.72 41.43
CA LEU A 131 8.86 -30.03 40.27
C LEU A 131 9.35 -30.60 38.94
N TYR A 132 8.57 -30.44 37.86
CA TYR A 132 8.97 -30.89 36.52
C TYR A 132 10.17 -30.05 36.01
N SER A 133 11.14 -30.71 35.37
CA SER A 133 12.39 -30.06 34.95
C SER A 133 13.03 -30.75 33.74
N GLY A 134 13.66 -29.99 32.85
CA GLY A 134 14.25 -30.51 31.61
C GLY A 134 13.25 -31.21 30.70
N THR A 135 13.74 -31.93 29.69
CA THR A 135 12.89 -32.56 28.67
C THR A 135 12.07 -33.72 29.25
N GLY A 136 10.74 -33.59 29.22
CA GLY A 136 9.79 -34.58 29.74
C GLY A 136 8.53 -34.72 28.88
N LYS A 137 7.62 -35.59 29.32
CA LYS A 137 6.31 -35.82 28.69
C LYS A 137 5.20 -35.75 29.72
N LEU A 138 4.16 -34.96 29.43
CA LEU A 138 2.94 -34.81 30.21
C LEU A 138 1.80 -35.57 29.53
N PHE A 139 0.99 -36.25 30.33
CA PHE A 139 -0.08 -37.12 29.89
C PHE A 139 -1.42 -36.74 30.55
N GLY A 140 -2.50 -36.87 29.78
CA GLY A 140 -3.88 -36.65 30.22
C GLY A 140 -4.56 -37.95 30.67
N PRO A 141 -5.87 -37.86 31.02
CA PRO A 141 -6.70 -39.03 31.32
C PRO A 141 -6.60 -40.10 30.23
N GLY A 142 -6.61 -41.38 30.62
CA GLY A 142 -6.41 -42.48 29.66
C GLY A 142 -4.99 -42.64 29.10
N GLY A 143 -4.03 -41.81 29.54
CA GLY A 143 -2.61 -41.93 29.18
C GLY A 143 -2.23 -41.33 27.82
N GLN A 144 -3.07 -40.45 27.28
CA GLN A 144 -2.80 -39.67 26.08
C GLN A 144 -1.68 -38.66 26.29
N LEU A 145 -0.82 -38.44 25.30
CA LEU A 145 0.21 -37.40 25.34
C LEU A 145 -0.43 -36.03 25.17
N LEU A 146 -0.24 -35.12 26.12
CA LEU A 146 -0.69 -33.71 26.04
C LEU A 146 0.45 -32.74 25.74
N TYR A 147 1.67 -33.07 26.19
CA TYR A 147 2.86 -32.25 25.91
C TYR A 147 4.13 -33.09 25.93
N ALA A 148 5.06 -32.79 25.04
CA ALA A 148 6.43 -33.29 25.05
C ALA A 148 7.41 -32.15 24.79
N GLY A 149 8.29 -31.86 25.74
CA GLY A 149 9.18 -30.69 25.66
C GLY A 149 9.87 -30.39 26.98
N ASP A 150 10.49 -29.22 27.08
CA ASP A 150 11.26 -28.83 28.25
C ASP A 150 10.40 -28.22 29.37
N PHE A 151 10.83 -28.42 30.61
CA PHE A 151 10.22 -27.85 31.81
C PHE A 151 11.26 -27.09 32.65
N ASP A 152 10.85 -26.00 33.30
CA ASP A 152 11.57 -25.42 34.45
C ASP A 152 10.59 -25.08 35.56
N LYS A 153 10.93 -25.44 36.80
CA LYS A 153 10.11 -25.20 38.01
C LYS A 153 8.64 -25.66 37.87
N GLY A 154 8.37 -26.71 37.10
CA GLY A 154 7.03 -27.24 36.86
C GLY A 154 6.30 -26.67 35.64
N LEU A 155 6.76 -25.55 35.07
CA LEU A 155 6.14 -24.88 33.92
C LEU A 155 6.80 -25.35 32.61
N LYS A 156 6.05 -25.39 31.50
CA LYS A 156 6.63 -25.58 30.16
C LYS A 156 7.56 -24.41 29.82
N THR A 157 8.70 -24.73 29.24
CA THR A 157 9.72 -23.78 28.79
C THR A 157 10.43 -24.35 27.55
N GLY A 158 11.35 -23.61 26.94
CA GLY A 158 12.21 -24.14 25.89
C GLY A 158 11.41 -24.70 24.71
N LYS A 159 11.86 -25.80 24.10
CA LYS A 159 11.19 -26.36 22.92
C LYS A 159 10.19 -27.44 23.30
N GLY A 160 9.04 -27.46 22.64
CA GLY A 160 8.04 -28.50 22.87
C GLY A 160 6.96 -28.63 21.81
N GLU A 161 6.22 -29.73 21.93
CA GLU A 161 5.03 -30.06 21.16
C GLU A 161 3.85 -30.21 22.14
N GLN A 162 2.74 -29.53 21.85
CA GLN A 162 1.49 -29.63 22.60
C GLN A 162 0.39 -30.27 21.76
N TYR A 163 -0.41 -31.10 22.40
CA TYR A 163 -1.46 -31.91 21.78
C TYR A 163 -2.81 -31.68 22.48
N ASP A 164 -3.90 -32.00 21.79
CA ASP A 164 -5.27 -31.92 22.33
C ASP A 164 -5.75 -33.20 23.03
N SER A 165 -7.01 -33.21 23.47
CA SER A 165 -7.71 -34.35 24.07
C SER A 165 -7.99 -35.52 23.11
N GLU A 166 -7.60 -35.41 21.85
CA GLU A 166 -7.65 -36.48 20.84
C GLU A 166 -6.24 -36.93 20.41
N GLY A 167 -5.18 -36.27 20.91
CA GLY A 167 -3.78 -36.57 20.61
C GLY A 167 -3.29 -35.95 19.30
N ARG A 168 -4.02 -34.98 18.76
CA ARG A 168 -3.64 -34.22 17.56
C ARG A 168 -2.70 -33.09 17.96
N LEU A 169 -1.70 -32.81 17.13
CA LEU A 169 -0.74 -31.73 17.38
C LEU A 169 -1.46 -30.38 17.28
N LEU A 170 -1.43 -29.58 18.35
CA LEU A 170 -1.95 -28.22 18.38
C LEU A 170 -0.85 -27.19 18.12
N TYR A 171 0.34 -27.41 18.69
CA TYR A 171 1.43 -26.45 18.60
C TYR A 171 2.78 -27.16 18.65
N ARG A 172 3.75 -26.66 17.88
CA ARG A 172 5.17 -27.03 17.95
C ARG A 172 5.98 -25.75 17.95
N GLY A 173 6.82 -25.52 18.95
CA GLY A 173 7.61 -24.31 19.03
C GLY A 173 8.23 -24.09 20.39
N GLU A 174 8.48 -22.82 20.72
CA GLU A 174 9.04 -22.42 22.00
C GLU A 174 7.95 -22.08 23.03
N PHE A 175 8.30 -22.26 24.30
CA PHE A 175 7.43 -22.02 25.45
C PHE A 175 8.15 -21.15 26.48
N ALA A 176 7.40 -20.31 27.17
CA ALA A 176 7.85 -19.59 28.35
C ALA A 176 6.71 -19.50 29.36
N ASN A 177 6.90 -20.06 30.57
CA ASN A 177 5.92 -20.04 31.66
C ASN A 177 4.53 -20.55 31.23
N ASP A 178 4.47 -21.75 30.64
CA ASP A 178 3.28 -22.41 30.08
C ASP A 178 2.61 -21.73 28.85
N GLN A 179 3.13 -20.60 28.38
CA GLN A 179 2.60 -19.88 27.22
C GLN A 179 3.48 -20.09 25.98
N TYR A 180 2.89 -20.01 24.78
CA TYR A 180 3.66 -20.01 23.54
C TYR A 180 4.54 -18.76 23.47
N ALA A 181 5.79 -18.96 23.08
CA ALA A 181 6.83 -17.93 23.00
C ALA A 181 7.77 -18.24 21.82
N GLY A 182 8.60 -17.28 21.42
CA GLY A 182 9.63 -17.50 20.40
C GLY A 182 9.04 -18.01 19.07
N ALA A 183 9.84 -18.73 18.27
CA ALA A 183 9.36 -19.29 17.01
C ALA A 183 8.48 -20.54 17.21
N GLY A 184 7.38 -20.63 16.48
CA GLY A 184 6.54 -21.82 16.48
C GLY A 184 5.49 -21.90 15.37
N SER A 185 4.82 -23.04 15.32
CA SER A 185 3.77 -23.40 14.36
C SER A 185 2.53 -23.84 15.15
N LEU A 186 1.38 -23.23 14.85
CA LEU A 186 0.06 -23.54 15.41
C LEU A 186 -0.78 -24.29 14.36
N PHE A 187 -1.46 -25.35 14.76
CA PHE A 187 -2.22 -26.25 13.89
C PHE A 187 -3.69 -26.32 14.29
N ALA A 188 -4.56 -26.52 13.30
CA ALA A 188 -5.98 -26.77 13.50
C ALA A 188 -6.27 -28.25 13.81
N ALA A 189 -7.52 -28.51 14.17
CA ALA A 189 -8.03 -29.84 14.54
C ALA A 189 -8.02 -30.89 13.40
N ASP A 190 -7.75 -30.49 12.16
CA ASP A 190 -7.53 -31.35 10.98
C ASP A 190 -6.05 -31.52 10.62
N GLY A 191 -5.14 -30.88 11.37
CA GLY A 191 -3.70 -30.84 11.11
C GLY A 191 -3.25 -29.79 10.09
N SER A 192 -4.15 -28.93 9.58
CA SER A 192 -3.75 -27.79 8.76
C SER A 192 -2.99 -26.75 9.58
N LEU A 193 -2.00 -26.11 8.97
CA LEU A 193 -1.25 -25.01 9.59
C LEU A 193 -2.17 -23.79 9.69
N VAL A 194 -2.26 -23.19 10.88
CA VAL A 194 -3.05 -21.96 11.15
C VAL A 194 -2.13 -20.75 11.16
N TYR A 195 -0.97 -20.87 11.81
CA TYR A 195 0.03 -19.81 11.91
C TYR A 195 1.43 -20.39 12.04
N GLU A 196 2.40 -19.76 11.40
CA GLU A 196 3.83 -20.02 11.59
C GLU A 196 4.57 -18.69 11.73
N GLY A 197 5.32 -18.51 12.82
CA GLY A 197 5.97 -17.23 13.12
C GLY A 197 6.37 -17.12 14.58
N ALA A 198 6.64 -15.90 15.03
CA ALA A 198 6.98 -15.64 16.42
C ALA A 198 5.72 -15.47 17.32
N PHE A 199 5.90 -15.78 18.60
CA PHE A 199 4.90 -15.71 19.65
C PHE A 199 5.42 -14.95 20.87
N ALA A 200 4.54 -14.18 21.52
CA ALA A 200 4.76 -13.62 22.84
C ALA A 200 3.48 -13.73 23.69
N GLY A 201 3.61 -14.26 24.91
CA GLY A 201 2.48 -14.38 25.83
C GLY A 201 1.30 -15.20 25.30
N GLY A 202 1.56 -16.22 24.47
CA GLY A 202 0.52 -17.02 23.81
C GLY A 202 -0.14 -16.39 22.58
N LYS A 203 0.28 -15.19 22.16
CA LYS A 203 -0.24 -14.47 20.99
C LYS A 203 0.81 -14.38 19.87
N TYR A 204 0.37 -14.13 18.64
CA TYR A 204 1.26 -13.83 17.51
C TYR A 204 1.99 -12.50 17.73
N GLU A 205 3.30 -12.47 17.50
CA GLU A 205 4.16 -11.31 17.76
C GLU A 205 5.33 -11.32 16.78
N GLY A 206 5.76 -10.17 16.27
CA GLY A 206 6.82 -10.08 15.26
C GLY A 206 6.41 -10.69 13.92
N GLU A 207 7.38 -11.11 13.10
CA GLU A 207 7.11 -11.68 11.78
C GLU A 207 6.40 -13.05 11.86
N GLY A 208 5.41 -13.24 11.00
CA GLY A 208 4.71 -14.51 10.85
C GLY A 208 3.83 -14.60 9.61
N THR A 209 3.31 -15.80 9.37
CA THR A 209 2.35 -16.11 8.31
C THR A 209 1.11 -16.77 8.91
N LEU A 210 -0.04 -16.16 8.66
CA LEU A 210 -1.37 -16.64 9.05
C LEU A 210 -2.05 -17.28 7.84
N TYR A 211 -2.68 -18.43 8.04
CA TYR A 211 -3.35 -19.22 7.01
C TYR A 211 -4.87 -19.18 7.22
N ALA A 212 -5.63 -19.02 6.12
CA ALA A 212 -7.10 -19.03 6.15
C ALA A 212 -7.66 -20.46 6.17
N SER A 213 -6.96 -21.37 5.48
CA SER A 213 -7.25 -22.80 5.40
C SER A 213 -5.97 -23.52 4.94
N LYS A 214 -6.04 -24.85 4.80
CA LYS A 214 -4.92 -25.66 4.34
C LYS A 214 -4.33 -25.11 3.04
N ASP A 215 -3.03 -24.77 3.10
CA ASP A 215 -2.22 -24.24 2.00
C ASP A 215 -2.69 -22.87 1.43
N VAL A 216 -3.64 -22.18 2.08
CA VAL A 216 -4.11 -20.83 1.70
C VAL A 216 -3.63 -19.80 2.73
N VAL A 217 -2.64 -18.98 2.35
CA VAL A 217 -2.16 -17.86 3.16
C VAL A 217 -3.26 -16.79 3.24
N ARG A 218 -3.47 -16.21 4.43
CA ARG A 218 -4.34 -15.04 4.67
C ARG A 218 -3.53 -13.75 4.80
N TYR A 219 -2.40 -13.82 5.49
CA TYR A 219 -1.52 -12.69 5.76
C TYR A 219 -0.08 -13.17 5.99
N THR A 220 0.90 -12.39 5.58
CA THR A 220 2.31 -12.55 5.97
C THR A 220 2.90 -11.17 6.29
N GLY A 221 3.73 -11.07 7.34
CA GLY A 221 4.28 -9.81 7.84
C GLY A 221 4.26 -9.73 9.36
N ALA A 222 4.37 -8.52 9.90
CA ALA A 222 4.50 -8.31 11.33
C ALA A 222 3.16 -8.31 12.11
N PHE A 223 3.25 -8.78 13.35
CA PHE A 223 2.16 -8.87 14.32
C PHE A 223 2.55 -8.19 15.63
N VAL A 224 1.57 -7.57 16.31
CA VAL A 224 1.67 -7.18 17.71
C VAL A 224 0.44 -7.69 18.46
N ALA A 225 0.65 -8.49 19.50
CA ALA A 225 -0.39 -9.07 20.34
C ALA A 225 -1.56 -9.74 19.57
N GLY A 226 -1.24 -10.42 18.46
CA GLY A 226 -2.21 -11.13 17.61
C GLY A 226 -2.81 -10.31 16.45
N VAL A 227 -2.43 -9.05 16.28
CA VAL A 227 -3.01 -8.12 15.29
C VAL A 227 -1.97 -7.70 14.26
N PHE A 228 -2.34 -7.58 12.97
CA PHE A 228 -1.43 -7.13 11.90
C PHE A 228 -0.92 -5.71 12.18
N GLN A 229 0.39 -5.52 12.07
CA GLN A 229 1.07 -4.26 12.41
C GLN A 229 2.35 -4.11 11.59
N GLY A 230 2.69 -2.89 11.14
CA GLY A 230 3.88 -2.67 10.33
C GLY A 230 3.71 -3.19 8.90
N GLU A 231 4.81 -3.48 8.21
CA GLU A 231 4.77 -3.98 6.83
C GLU A 231 4.18 -5.40 6.75
N GLY A 232 3.37 -5.64 5.74
CA GLY A 232 2.84 -6.97 5.46
C GLY A 232 2.10 -7.07 4.13
N LYS A 233 1.59 -8.27 3.86
CA LYS A 233 0.86 -8.60 2.64
C LYS A 233 -0.37 -9.43 2.97
N LEU A 234 -1.53 -8.90 2.60
CA LEU A 234 -2.84 -9.52 2.81
C LEU A 234 -3.30 -10.23 1.55
N PHE A 235 -3.82 -11.43 1.72
CA PHE A 235 -4.33 -12.29 0.66
C PHE A 235 -5.84 -12.50 0.83
N GLY A 236 -6.57 -12.56 -0.27
CA GLY A 236 -8.00 -12.88 -0.31
C GLY A 236 -8.26 -14.37 -0.09
N ASP A 237 -9.54 -14.75 -0.03
CA ASP A 237 -9.96 -16.14 0.17
C ASP A 237 -9.60 -17.06 -1.01
N ASP A 238 -9.29 -16.49 -2.19
CA ASP A 238 -8.75 -17.19 -3.36
C ASP A 238 -7.21 -17.32 -3.34
N GLY A 239 -6.56 -16.91 -2.25
CA GLY A 239 -5.11 -16.95 -2.07
C GLY A 239 -4.34 -15.88 -2.86
N LYS A 240 -5.02 -14.94 -3.53
CA LYS A 240 -4.35 -13.87 -4.27
C LYS A 240 -4.04 -12.65 -3.39
N PRO A 241 -2.96 -11.92 -3.65
CA PRO A 241 -2.66 -10.69 -2.92
C PRO A 241 -3.71 -9.61 -3.20
N VAL A 242 -4.22 -8.99 -2.14
CA VAL A 242 -5.22 -7.90 -2.17
C VAL A 242 -4.58 -6.59 -1.72
N TYR A 243 -3.64 -6.63 -0.78
CA TYR A 243 -2.90 -5.45 -0.31
C TYR A 243 -1.46 -5.81 0.08
N GLU A 244 -0.53 -4.90 -0.15
CA GLU A 244 0.88 -4.99 0.26
C GLU A 244 1.35 -3.62 0.76
N GLY A 245 1.90 -3.55 1.98
CA GLY A 245 2.35 -2.32 2.60
C GLY A 245 2.05 -2.27 4.10
N ALA A 246 1.98 -1.07 4.66
CA ALA A 246 1.88 -0.86 6.10
C ALA A 246 0.45 -1.08 6.67
N PHE A 247 0.42 -1.63 7.89
CA PHE A 247 -0.74 -1.92 8.71
C PHE A 247 -0.63 -1.29 10.09
N ASN A 248 -1.77 -0.89 10.65
CA ASN A 248 -1.91 -0.48 12.04
C ASN A 248 -3.22 -1.05 12.59
N GLY A 249 -3.14 -1.84 13.66
CA GLY A 249 -4.33 -2.43 14.29
C GLY A 249 -5.18 -3.31 13.36
N GLY A 250 -4.57 -3.99 12.38
CA GLY A 250 -5.28 -4.84 11.41
C GLY A 250 -5.83 -4.11 10.18
N VAL A 251 -5.61 -2.80 10.06
CA VAL A 251 -6.15 -1.93 9.00
C VAL A 251 -5.02 -1.31 8.18
N TYR A 252 -5.23 -1.05 6.89
CA TYR A 252 -4.25 -0.38 6.03
C TYR A 252 -4.00 1.05 6.52
N GLU A 253 -2.75 1.38 6.82
CA GLU A 253 -2.32 2.71 7.29
C GLU A 253 -0.86 2.96 6.94
N GLY A 254 -0.56 4.12 6.34
CA GLY A 254 0.76 4.44 5.80
C GLY A 254 0.89 4.09 4.31
N ALA A 255 2.11 3.88 3.83
CA ALA A 255 2.36 3.58 2.42
C ALA A 255 1.94 2.15 2.05
N GLY A 256 1.37 1.96 0.88
CA GLY A 256 1.00 0.63 0.39
C GLY A 256 0.48 0.59 -1.04
N LYS A 257 0.06 -0.62 -1.43
CA LYS A 257 -0.46 -1.00 -2.74
C LYS A 257 -1.72 -1.82 -2.56
N LEU A 258 -2.84 -1.35 -3.10
CA LEU A 258 -4.08 -2.10 -3.25
C LEU A 258 -4.08 -2.78 -4.62
N LEU A 259 -4.37 -4.08 -4.66
CA LEU A 259 -4.31 -4.91 -5.87
C LEU A 259 -5.72 -5.34 -6.31
N ARG A 260 -5.88 -5.58 -7.62
CA ARG A 260 -7.08 -6.20 -8.20
C ARG A 260 -7.01 -7.73 -8.14
N ASN A 261 -8.14 -8.37 -8.45
CA ASN A 261 -8.28 -9.84 -8.53
C ASN A 261 -7.39 -10.54 -9.60
N ASP A 262 -6.74 -9.77 -10.49
CA ASP A 262 -5.77 -10.24 -11.47
C ASP A 262 -4.30 -10.03 -11.03
N GLY A 263 -4.08 -9.44 -9.85
CA GLY A 263 -2.76 -9.10 -9.30
C GLY A 263 -2.17 -7.78 -9.80
N THR A 264 -2.88 -7.02 -10.64
CA THR A 264 -2.43 -5.67 -11.05
C THR A 264 -2.66 -4.65 -9.93
N VAL A 265 -1.79 -3.65 -9.83
CA VAL A 265 -1.95 -2.54 -8.87
C VAL A 265 -3.17 -1.71 -9.27
N GLN A 266 -4.09 -1.52 -8.33
CA GLN A 266 -5.22 -0.60 -8.47
C GLN A 266 -4.85 0.79 -7.97
N ILE A 267 -4.29 0.88 -6.76
CA ILE A 267 -3.88 2.13 -6.11
C ILE A 267 -2.53 1.91 -5.42
N GLU A 268 -1.59 2.84 -5.60
CA GLU A 268 -0.33 2.93 -4.87
C GLU A 268 -0.24 4.29 -4.18
N GLY A 269 0.13 4.35 -2.90
CA GLY A 269 0.22 5.62 -2.18
C GLY A 269 -0.04 5.45 -0.69
N ASN A 270 -0.47 6.53 -0.05
CA ASN A 270 -0.80 6.53 1.38
C ASN A 270 -2.25 6.08 1.64
N PHE A 271 -2.44 5.32 2.72
CA PHE A 271 -3.71 4.81 3.22
C PHE A 271 -3.93 5.28 4.66
N LEU A 272 -5.19 5.47 5.04
CA LEU A 272 -5.61 5.75 6.41
C LEU A 272 -6.98 5.11 6.65
N GLY A 273 -7.08 4.26 7.67
CA GLY A 273 -8.35 3.59 7.99
C GLY A 273 -8.86 2.67 6.88
N GLY A 274 -7.97 2.07 6.08
CA GLY A 274 -8.35 1.13 5.03
C GLY A 274 -8.65 1.76 3.66
N VAL A 275 -8.61 3.10 3.54
CA VAL A 275 -8.87 3.83 2.29
C VAL A 275 -7.70 4.73 1.91
N ALA A 276 -7.55 5.02 0.61
CA ALA A 276 -6.52 5.93 0.11
C ALA A 276 -6.70 7.35 0.70
N SER A 277 -5.60 7.95 1.17
CA SER A 277 -5.60 9.24 1.88
C SER A 277 -4.21 9.88 1.82
N GLY A 278 -4.12 11.13 1.36
CA GLY A 278 -2.85 11.78 1.00
C GLY A 278 -2.42 11.43 -0.42
N GLU A 279 -1.15 11.70 -0.77
CA GLU A 279 -0.62 11.46 -2.12
C GLU A 279 -0.72 9.98 -2.54
N GLY A 280 -1.12 9.76 -3.79
CA GLY A 280 -1.18 8.44 -4.41
C GLY A 280 -1.38 8.47 -5.92
N THR A 281 -1.41 7.29 -6.52
CA THR A 281 -1.72 7.04 -7.93
C THR A 281 -2.73 5.91 -8.02
N GLU A 282 -3.87 6.15 -8.68
CA GLU A 282 -4.74 5.07 -9.17
C GLU A 282 -4.34 4.73 -10.60
N TYR A 283 -4.38 3.44 -10.95
CA TYR A 283 -4.05 2.92 -12.28
C TYR A 283 -5.28 2.37 -13.00
N TYR A 284 -5.16 2.15 -14.30
CA TYR A 284 -6.05 1.29 -15.08
C TYR A 284 -5.59 -0.19 -15.01
N PRO A 285 -6.42 -1.17 -15.44
CA PRO A 285 -5.99 -2.57 -15.58
C PRO A 285 -4.82 -2.76 -16.57
N SER A 286 -4.64 -1.85 -17.52
CA SER A 286 -3.48 -1.79 -18.42
C SER A 286 -2.15 -1.48 -17.73
N GLY A 287 -2.19 -0.99 -16.49
CA GLY A 287 -1.04 -0.43 -15.78
C GLY A 287 -0.77 1.05 -16.09
N ALA A 288 -1.50 1.67 -17.03
CA ALA A 288 -1.44 3.12 -17.22
C ALA A 288 -1.91 3.84 -15.94
N ALA A 289 -1.25 4.92 -15.55
CA ALA A 289 -1.79 5.80 -14.52
C ALA A 289 -3.16 6.33 -14.98
N LYS A 290 -4.14 6.35 -14.07
CA LYS A 290 -5.49 6.89 -14.26
C LYS A 290 -5.64 8.24 -13.55
N TYR A 291 -5.15 8.32 -12.33
CA TYR A 291 -5.15 9.53 -11.52
C TYR A 291 -3.86 9.58 -10.71
N LYS A 292 -3.24 10.75 -10.61
CA LYS A 292 -2.09 11.01 -9.75
C LYS A 292 -2.32 12.32 -8.99
N GLY A 293 -2.27 12.27 -7.66
CA GLY A 293 -2.52 13.41 -6.77
C GLY A 293 -3.00 12.96 -5.40
N ALA A 294 -3.58 13.89 -4.65
CA ALA A 294 -4.04 13.59 -3.29
C ALA A 294 -5.41 12.89 -3.25
N PHE A 295 -5.59 12.05 -2.23
CA PHE A 295 -6.84 11.39 -1.89
C PHE A 295 -7.35 11.88 -0.53
N ALA A 296 -8.66 11.94 -0.36
CA ALA A 296 -9.31 12.09 0.93
C ALA A 296 -10.48 11.09 1.01
N LEU A 297 -10.46 10.23 2.04
CA LEU A 297 -11.49 9.20 2.26
C LEU A 297 -11.76 8.33 1.02
N GLY A 298 -10.70 7.93 0.31
CA GLY A 298 -10.78 7.12 -0.91
C GLY A 298 -11.25 7.85 -2.17
N ARG A 299 -11.32 9.19 -2.17
CA ARG A 299 -11.72 10.01 -3.34
C ARG A 299 -10.63 11.01 -3.72
N TYR A 300 -10.54 11.37 -5.00
CA TYR A 300 -9.62 12.42 -5.46
C TYR A 300 -9.90 13.75 -4.75
N HIS A 301 -8.86 14.43 -4.31
CA HIS A 301 -8.92 15.65 -3.53
C HIS A 301 -7.67 16.51 -3.73
N GLY A 302 -7.76 17.83 -3.58
CA GLY A 302 -6.60 18.71 -3.78
C GLY A 302 -6.12 18.70 -5.23
N ALA A 303 -4.85 19.00 -5.47
CA ALA A 303 -4.29 19.01 -6.81
C ALA A 303 -4.06 17.58 -7.34
N GLY A 304 -4.35 17.36 -8.63
CA GLY A 304 -4.00 16.12 -9.31
C GLY A 304 -4.18 16.17 -10.83
N THR A 305 -3.71 15.12 -11.48
CA THR A 305 -3.85 14.89 -12.93
C THR A 305 -4.64 13.61 -13.16
N LEU A 306 -5.67 13.70 -14.00
CA LEU A 306 -6.46 12.59 -14.51
C LEU A 306 -6.05 12.32 -15.96
N THR A 307 -5.82 11.05 -16.26
CA THR A 307 -5.34 10.53 -17.54
C THR A 307 -6.33 9.50 -18.10
N ASN A 308 -6.28 9.25 -19.40
CA ASN A 308 -6.98 8.14 -20.04
C ASN A 308 -6.15 6.83 -19.99
N ASP A 309 -6.71 5.74 -20.51
CA ASP A 309 -6.06 4.41 -20.55
C ASP A 309 -4.86 4.32 -21.53
N GLN A 310 -4.52 5.41 -22.21
CA GLN A 310 -3.29 5.57 -23.00
C GLN A 310 -2.23 6.41 -22.26
N GLY A 311 -2.51 6.82 -21.01
CA GLY A 311 -1.64 7.69 -20.21
C GLY A 311 -1.68 9.17 -20.60
N VAL A 312 -2.56 9.58 -21.53
CA VAL A 312 -2.69 10.97 -21.98
C VAL A 312 -3.54 11.75 -20.97
N ALA A 313 -3.08 12.93 -20.56
CA ALA A 313 -3.79 13.78 -19.61
C ALA A 313 -5.10 14.30 -20.23
N ILE A 314 -6.20 14.13 -19.50
CA ILE A 314 -7.54 14.66 -19.85
C ILE A 314 -7.99 15.77 -18.89
N TYR A 315 -7.37 15.85 -17.71
CA TYR A 315 -7.52 16.99 -16.80
C TYR A 315 -6.31 17.12 -15.87
N THR A 316 -5.90 18.35 -15.57
CA THR A 316 -4.97 18.66 -14.47
C THR A 316 -5.51 19.87 -13.70
N GLY A 317 -5.66 19.76 -12.38
CA GLY A 317 -6.25 20.83 -11.58
C GLY A 317 -6.67 20.34 -10.20
N ALA A 318 -7.52 21.13 -9.54
CA ALA A 318 -8.02 20.78 -8.21
C ALA A 318 -9.28 19.88 -8.24
N PHE A 319 -9.41 19.06 -7.20
CA PHE A 319 -10.49 18.12 -6.97
C PHE A 319 -11.07 18.27 -5.57
N VAL A 320 -12.39 18.07 -5.44
CA VAL A 320 -13.07 17.92 -4.16
C VAL A 320 -14.03 16.74 -4.23
N ASN A 321 -13.82 15.74 -3.37
CA ASN A 321 -14.67 14.55 -3.23
C ASN A 321 -14.86 13.74 -4.53
N GLY A 322 -13.83 13.71 -5.38
CA GLY A 322 -13.82 13.02 -6.68
C GLY A 322 -14.24 13.88 -7.88
N LEU A 323 -14.78 15.08 -7.65
CA LEU A 323 -15.24 16.00 -8.70
C LEU A 323 -14.18 17.08 -8.95
N ARG A 324 -14.06 17.56 -10.20
CA ARG A 324 -13.21 18.72 -10.53
C ARG A 324 -13.80 20.00 -9.94
N GLU A 325 -12.98 20.77 -9.25
CA GLU A 325 -13.37 21.94 -8.44
C GLU A 325 -12.21 22.93 -8.36
N GLY A 326 -12.47 24.25 -8.46
CA GLY A 326 -11.41 25.25 -8.46
C GLY A 326 -10.67 25.34 -9.80
N ASP A 327 -9.44 25.84 -9.80
CA ASP A 327 -8.68 26.07 -11.04
C ASP A 327 -8.14 24.76 -11.65
N GLY A 328 -8.21 24.65 -12.98
CA GLY A 328 -7.69 23.51 -13.72
C GLY A 328 -7.68 23.69 -15.24
N GLN A 329 -7.15 22.69 -15.92
CA GLN A 329 -7.08 22.56 -17.37
C GLN A 329 -7.69 21.23 -17.78
N ALA A 330 -8.55 21.24 -18.80
CA ALA A 330 -9.12 20.04 -19.42
C ALA A 330 -8.61 19.90 -20.86
N PHE A 331 -8.48 18.66 -21.29
CA PHE A 331 -7.97 18.26 -22.61
C PHE A 331 -8.94 17.26 -23.25
N LEU A 332 -8.90 17.18 -24.58
CA LEU A 332 -9.55 16.10 -25.34
C LEU A 332 -8.82 14.76 -25.11
N PRO A 333 -9.41 13.61 -25.49
CA PRO A 333 -8.81 12.29 -25.29
C PRO A 333 -7.46 12.06 -26.00
N ASP A 334 -7.10 12.91 -26.97
CA ASP A 334 -5.80 12.91 -27.66
C ASP A 334 -4.76 13.84 -27.01
N GLY A 335 -5.13 14.55 -25.94
CA GLY A 335 -4.27 15.51 -25.22
C GLY A 335 -4.38 16.95 -25.73
N THR A 336 -5.21 17.21 -26.75
CA THR A 336 -5.45 18.57 -27.27
C THR A 336 -6.06 19.46 -26.19
N PRO A 337 -5.54 20.66 -25.91
CA PRO A 337 -6.12 21.59 -24.93
C PRO A 337 -7.58 21.94 -25.28
N LEU A 338 -8.48 21.88 -24.28
CA LEU A 338 -9.91 22.16 -24.48
C LEU A 338 -10.36 23.39 -23.68
N TYR A 339 -9.94 23.47 -22.40
CA TYR A 339 -10.36 24.53 -21.49
C TYR A 339 -9.31 24.78 -20.40
N ALA A 340 -9.10 26.03 -20.04
CA ALA A 340 -8.31 26.44 -18.87
C ALA A 340 -9.09 27.48 -18.05
N GLY A 341 -9.36 27.20 -16.78
CA GLY A 341 -10.19 28.07 -15.94
C GLY A 341 -10.73 27.39 -14.69
N LYS A 342 -11.80 27.94 -14.14
CA LYS A 342 -12.42 27.41 -12.92
C LYS A 342 -13.48 26.33 -13.21
N PHE A 343 -13.57 25.39 -12.27
CA PHE A 343 -14.49 24.26 -12.26
C PHE A 343 -15.32 24.27 -10.97
N LYS A 344 -16.54 23.76 -11.06
CA LYS A 344 -17.39 23.49 -9.91
C LYS A 344 -18.24 22.24 -10.16
N ALA A 345 -18.06 21.21 -9.35
CA ALA A 345 -18.70 19.91 -9.50
C ALA A 345 -18.71 19.43 -10.96
N ASP A 346 -17.49 19.23 -11.52
CA ASP A 346 -17.22 18.77 -12.89
C ASP A 346 -17.67 19.66 -14.05
N ARG A 347 -18.12 20.89 -13.79
CA ARG A 347 -18.58 21.83 -14.82
C ARG A 347 -17.73 23.09 -14.83
N TYR A 348 -17.52 23.67 -16.02
CA TYR A 348 -16.90 24.98 -16.17
C TYR A 348 -17.75 26.03 -15.42
N GLU A 349 -17.11 26.85 -14.60
CA GLU A 349 -17.77 27.82 -13.72
C GLU A 349 -16.82 28.99 -13.48
N GLY A 350 -17.33 30.23 -13.40
CA GLY A 350 -16.46 31.40 -13.23
C GLY A 350 -15.67 31.73 -14.50
N ILE A 351 -14.51 32.36 -14.34
CA ILE A 351 -13.68 32.78 -15.48
C ILE A 351 -12.91 31.58 -16.05
N GLY A 352 -12.87 31.49 -17.38
CA GLY A 352 -12.04 30.52 -18.10
C GLY A 352 -11.85 30.85 -19.58
N THR A 353 -11.08 30.00 -20.24
CA THR A 353 -10.67 30.11 -21.65
C THR A 353 -10.96 28.78 -22.34
N LEU A 354 -11.75 28.79 -23.42
CA LEU A 354 -11.85 27.68 -24.38
C LEU A 354 -10.73 27.80 -25.41
N LEU A 355 -10.19 26.65 -25.80
CA LEU A 355 -9.02 26.54 -26.68
C LEU A 355 -9.38 25.78 -27.96
N ASP A 356 -8.67 26.06 -29.06
CA ASP A 356 -8.71 25.29 -30.30
C ASP A 356 -7.65 24.18 -30.31
N ALA A 357 -7.56 23.47 -31.44
CA ALA A 357 -6.65 22.34 -31.61
C ALA A 357 -5.16 22.72 -31.52
N ASP A 358 -4.82 23.97 -31.83
CA ASP A 358 -3.45 24.51 -31.78
C ASP A 358 -3.16 25.20 -30.43
N GLY A 359 -4.12 25.19 -29.50
CA GLY A 359 -4.05 25.91 -28.21
C GLY A 359 -4.35 27.40 -28.31
N GLY A 360 -4.85 27.89 -29.45
CA GLY A 360 -5.34 29.24 -29.64
C GLY A 360 -6.59 29.53 -28.81
N THR A 361 -6.80 30.79 -28.42
CA THR A 361 -7.97 31.18 -27.62
C THR A 361 -9.21 31.29 -28.50
N VAL A 362 -10.14 30.34 -28.35
CA VAL A 362 -11.46 30.37 -29.01
C VAL A 362 -12.41 31.33 -28.30
N TYR A 363 -12.41 31.35 -26.97
CA TYR A 363 -13.25 32.25 -26.18
C TYR A 363 -12.69 32.40 -24.78
N LYS A 364 -12.66 33.62 -24.25
CA LYS A 364 -12.26 33.92 -22.87
C LYS A 364 -13.37 34.71 -22.18
N GLY A 365 -13.89 34.20 -21.07
CA GLY A 365 -15.03 34.83 -20.41
C GLY A 365 -15.59 34.04 -19.23
N TYR A 366 -16.85 34.34 -18.86
CA TYR A 366 -17.51 33.74 -17.70
C TYR A 366 -18.35 32.52 -18.08
N PHE A 367 -18.29 31.47 -17.26
CA PHE A 367 -19.01 30.21 -17.39
C PHE A 367 -19.93 29.99 -16.19
N ARG A 368 -21.06 29.33 -16.42
CA ARG A 368 -21.94 28.86 -15.33
C ARG A 368 -22.53 27.52 -15.69
N GLY A 369 -22.37 26.53 -14.81
CA GLY A 369 -22.91 25.18 -15.01
C GLY A 369 -22.44 24.50 -16.31
N GLY A 370 -21.24 24.81 -16.79
CA GLY A 370 -20.64 24.22 -18.00
C GLY A 370 -20.96 24.96 -19.30
N LYS A 371 -21.74 26.04 -19.26
CA LYS A 371 -22.08 26.87 -20.43
C LYS A 371 -21.43 28.25 -20.36
N MET A 372 -21.22 28.88 -21.52
CA MET A 372 -20.82 30.28 -21.61
C MET A 372 -21.96 31.17 -21.08
N ALA A 373 -21.70 31.89 -20.00
CA ALA A 373 -22.67 32.75 -19.35
C ALA A 373 -22.40 34.21 -19.74
N VAL A 374 -22.59 34.49 -21.05
CA VAL A 374 -22.28 35.77 -21.70
C VAL A 374 -22.81 36.95 -20.89
N GLN A 375 -24.09 36.97 -20.51
CA GLN A 375 -24.69 38.07 -19.73
C GLN A 375 -23.95 38.37 -18.41
N ALA A 376 -23.46 37.34 -17.69
CA ALA A 376 -22.73 37.53 -16.43
C ALA A 376 -21.31 38.09 -16.66
N PHE A 377 -20.73 37.86 -17.83
CA PHE A 377 -19.46 38.44 -18.24
C PHE A 377 -19.60 39.94 -18.59
N LEU A 378 -20.75 40.36 -19.15
CA LEU A 378 -20.98 41.78 -19.50
C LEU A 378 -21.16 42.68 -18.26
N GLY A 379 -21.58 42.09 -17.13
CA GLY A 379 -21.70 42.78 -15.84
C GLY A 379 -20.39 42.92 -15.05
N LEU A 380 -19.23 42.58 -15.64
CA LEU A 380 -17.93 42.79 -15.00
C LEU A 380 -17.47 44.25 -15.15
N ALA A 381 -17.01 44.84 -14.04
CA ALA A 381 -16.39 46.16 -14.06
C ALA A 381 -15.10 46.16 -14.92
N LEU A 382 -14.79 47.30 -15.55
CA LEU A 382 -13.65 47.47 -16.46
C LEU A 382 -12.32 46.89 -15.93
N PRO A 383 -11.86 47.14 -14.68
CA PRO A 383 -10.62 46.56 -14.18
C PRO A 383 -10.63 45.03 -14.17
N LYS A 384 -11.81 44.43 -13.91
CA LYS A 384 -11.97 42.97 -13.92
C LYS A 384 -12.04 42.41 -15.34
N LEU A 385 -12.58 43.17 -16.29
CA LEU A 385 -12.53 42.82 -17.71
C LEU A 385 -11.10 42.81 -18.24
N GLN A 386 -10.29 43.82 -17.90
CA GLN A 386 -8.87 43.90 -18.26
C GLN A 386 -8.01 42.85 -17.54
N GLU A 387 -8.28 42.55 -16.27
CA GLU A 387 -7.64 41.43 -15.55
C GLU A 387 -7.92 40.08 -16.27
N VAL A 388 -9.13 39.89 -16.79
CA VAL A 388 -9.53 38.66 -17.46
C VAL A 388 -9.03 38.57 -18.90
N LEU A 389 -9.19 39.61 -19.71
CA LEU A 389 -8.84 39.58 -21.14
C LEU A 389 -7.38 39.97 -21.41
N GLY A 390 -6.74 40.68 -20.49
CA GLY A 390 -5.46 41.37 -20.70
C GLY A 390 -5.67 42.84 -21.09
N PRO A 391 -4.58 43.57 -21.42
CA PRO A 391 -4.71 44.87 -22.05
C PRO A 391 -5.46 44.73 -23.38
N ALA A 392 -6.26 45.74 -23.73
CA ALA A 392 -6.83 45.84 -25.06
C ALA A 392 -5.72 46.08 -26.09
N ASP A 393 -6.00 45.75 -27.36
CA ASP A 393 -5.16 46.17 -28.46
C ASP A 393 -5.03 47.70 -28.45
N PRO A 394 -3.86 48.26 -28.82
CA PRO A 394 -3.73 49.70 -28.99
C PRO A 394 -4.78 50.21 -30.00
N PRO A 395 -5.35 51.40 -29.80
CA PRO A 395 -6.27 51.98 -30.77
C PRO A 395 -5.55 52.02 -32.11
N LYS A 396 -6.18 51.46 -33.15
CA LYS A 396 -5.67 51.63 -34.50
C LYS A 396 -5.70 53.12 -34.80
N GLU A 397 -4.53 53.68 -35.13
CA GLU A 397 -4.47 55.00 -35.74
C GLU A 397 -5.34 54.93 -37.00
N GLU A 398 -6.39 55.74 -37.05
CA GLU A 398 -7.22 55.85 -38.24
C GLU A 398 -6.33 56.49 -39.32
N GLU A 399 -5.98 55.71 -40.35
CA GLU A 399 -5.32 56.24 -41.53
C GLU A 399 -6.22 57.32 -42.12
N ALA A 400 -5.84 58.58 -41.89
CA ALA A 400 -6.57 59.73 -42.38
C ALA A 400 -6.66 59.62 -43.90
N SER A 401 -7.88 59.48 -44.41
CA SER A 401 -8.15 59.32 -45.84
C SER A 401 -7.66 60.57 -46.60
N THR A 402 -6.53 60.44 -47.29
CA THR A 402 -6.02 61.49 -48.17
C THR A 402 -7.02 61.69 -49.31
N GLU A 403 -7.51 62.92 -49.47
CA GLU A 403 -8.42 63.30 -50.56
C GLU A 403 -7.72 63.16 -51.93
N GLU A 404 -8.53 62.92 -52.97
CA GLU A 404 -8.08 62.80 -54.36
C GLU A 404 -7.56 64.13 -54.92
N GLU A 405 -6.44 64.12 -55.64
CA GLU A 405 -6.13 65.15 -56.66
C GLU A 405 -5.94 64.50 -58.04
N ILE A 406 -6.58 65.09 -59.05
CA ILE A 406 -6.52 64.69 -60.47
C ILE A 406 -5.80 65.79 -61.27
N PRO A 407 -4.82 65.39 -62.11
CA PRO A 407 -4.71 65.95 -63.47
C PRO A 407 -4.40 64.82 -64.50
N SER A 408 -5.14 64.58 -65.59
CA SER A 408 -5.56 65.41 -66.74
C SER A 408 -4.53 65.53 -67.91
N GLY A 409 -4.58 64.57 -68.86
CA GLY A 409 -4.10 64.66 -70.26
C GLY A 409 -2.57 64.71 -70.49
N GLU A 410 -1.98 64.37 -71.64
CA GLU A 410 -2.27 63.60 -72.89
C GLU A 410 -0.87 62.99 -73.29
N GLU A 411 -0.65 61.93 -74.09
CA GLU A 411 -0.98 61.72 -75.51
C GLU A 411 -0.54 60.26 -75.90
N GLU A 412 -1.13 59.66 -76.95
CA GLU A 412 -0.80 58.34 -77.54
C GLU A 412 -0.04 58.54 -78.90
N PRO A 413 0.33 57.54 -79.77
CA PRO A 413 -0.11 56.15 -79.86
C PRO A 413 0.91 55.04 -80.29
N ALA A 414 0.37 53.81 -80.39
CA ALA A 414 0.63 52.77 -81.41
C ALA A 414 1.68 51.65 -81.17
N ALA A 415 1.22 50.41 -80.96
CA ALA A 415 0.96 49.42 -82.04
C ALA A 415 0.61 48.00 -81.54
N SER A 416 -0.50 47.43 -82.02
CA SER A 416 -0.94 46.01 -81.88
C SER A 416 -0.42 45.15 -83.08
N PRO A 417 -0.71 43.82 -83.25
CA PRO A 417 -1.66 42.96 -82.52
C PRO A 417 -1.27 41.47 -82.23
N ASP A 418 -2.21 40.81 -81.53
CA ASP A 418 -2.54 39.36 -81.38
C ASP A 418 -2.45 38.45 -82.64
N PRO A 419 -2.62 37.08 -82.60
CA PRO A 419 -3.40 36.28 -81.60
C PRO A 419 -2.89 34.86 -81.17
N LEU A 420 -3.65 34.26 -80.24
CA LEU A 420 -3.67 32.85 -79.80
C LEU A 420 -4.06 31.81 -80.87
N PRO A 421 -3.83 30.50 -80.64
CA PRO A 421 -4.97 29.58 -80.35
C PRO A 421 -4.69 28.38 -79.39
N SER A 422 -5.76 27.72 -78.93
CA SER A 422 -5.80 26.38 -78.26
C SER A 422 -6.21 25.27 -79.28
N PRO A 423 -6.25 23.93 -79.01
CA PRO A 423 -6.82 23.23 -77.83
C PRO A 423 -6.09 21.91 -77.35
N GLU A 424 -6.77 21.16 -76.45
CA GLU A 424 -6.46 19.87 -75.77
C GLU A 424 -6.30 18.63 -76.72
N PRO A 425 -6.07 17.33 -76.30
CA PRO A 425 -6.22 16.69 -74.96
C PRO A 425 -5.30 15.49 -74.54
N SER A 426 -5.59 14.93 -73.34
CA SER A 426 -5.48 13.49 -72.94
C SER A 426 -4.19 12.83 -72.37
N ALA A 427 -4.35 12.29 -71.13
CA ALA A 427 -3.96 10.95 -70.62
C ALA A 427 -2.50 10.54 -70.22
N THR A 428 -2.46 9.80 -69.10
CA THR A 428 -1.41 8.97 -68.42
C THR A 428 -0.85 7.79 -69.27
N PRO A 429 0.22 7.01 -68.90
CA PRO A 429 0.76 6.71 -67.53
C PRO A 429 2.31 6.53 -67.37
N SER A 430 2.74 6.09 -66.17
CA SER A 430 4.07 5.53 -65.77
C SER A 430 4.41 4.19 -66.51
N PRO A 431 5.59 3.50 -66.38
CA PRO A 431 6.48 3.36 -65.19
C PRO A 431 8.02 3.09 -65.42
N SER A 432 8.76 2.78 -64.33
CA SER A 432 9.99 1.94 -64.25
C SER A 432 11.31 2.43 -64.93
N SER A 433 12.55 2.10 -64.53
CA SER A 433 13.15 1.35 -63.39
C SER A 433 14.70 1.40 -63.44
N GLU A 434 15.39 1.60 -62.30
CA GLU A 434 16.61 0.87 -61.78
C GLU A 434 17.87 0.54 -62.67
N PRO A 435 18.99 -0.08 -62.18
CA PRO A 435 19.50 -0.31 -60.80
C PRO A 435 21.06 -0.16 -60.57
N SER A 436 21.51 -0.51 -59.34
CA SER A 436 22.73 -1.33 -59.02
C SER A 436 24.15 -0.71 -58.84
N PRO A 437 25.12 -1.37 -58.11
CA PRO A 437 25.00 -2.46 -57.10
C PRO A 437 26.03 -2.52 -55.89
N SER A 438 25.74 -3.40 -54.90
CA SER A 438 26.67 -4.31 -54.13
C SER A 438 27.59 -3.77 -52.99
N ALA A 439 27.96 -4.50 -51.90
CA ALA A 439 27.66 -5.89 -51.43
C ALA A 439 28.09 -6.24 -49.95
N SER A 440 27.37 -7.20 -49.30
CA SER A 440 27.85 -8.34 -48.44
C SER A 440 28.59 -8.12 -47.07
N SER A 441 28.51 -8.92 -45.98
CA SER A 441 27.72 -10.15 -45.57
C SER A 441 27.90 -10.51 -44.05
N SER A 442 26.96 -11.30 -43.48
CA SER A 442 26.90 -11.88 -42.10
C SER A 442 27.58 -13.30 -42.01
N PRO A 443 27.28 -14.32 -41.11
CA PRO A 443 26.33 -14.49 -39.95
C PRO A 443 26.85 -15.33 -38.71
N GLY A 444 25.99 -15.68 -37.72
CA GLY A 444 26.25 -16.69 -36.65
C GLY A 444 25.11 -16.84 -35.60
N ALA A 445 24.99 -17.99 -34.87
CA ALA A 445 23.79 -18.37 -34.08
C ALA A 445 24.03 -18.89 -32.62
N SER A 446 22.94 -19.07 -31.85
CA SER A 446 22.80 -19.65 -30.47
C SER A 446 23.14 -21.17 -30.36
N PRO A 447 23.16 -21.91 -29.19
CA PRO A 447 22.47 -21.67 -27.90
C PRO A 447 23.10 -22.19 -26.53
N ALA A 448 22.37 -21.92 -25.41
CA ALA A 448 22.15 -22.71 -24.17
C ALA A 448 23.22 -23.03 -23.05
N THR A 449 22.71 -23.01 -21.79
CA THR A 449 23.00 -23.88 -20.58
C THR A 449 23.85 -23.37 -19.38
N GLU A 450 23.28 -23.56 -18.17
CA GLU A 450 23.80 -23.70 -16.77
C GLU A 450 25.08 -23.00 -16.25
N ALA A 451 24.96 -22.30 -15.10
CA ALA A 451 25.54 -22.70 -13.78
C ALA A 451 25.43 -21.60 -12.70
N ALA A 452 25.29 -22.03 -11.43
CA ALA A 452 25.49 -21.24 -10.20
C ALA A 452 26.39 -22.07 -9.24
N PRO A 453 26.77 -21.63 -8.02
CA PRO A 453 26.74 -20.30 -7.40
C PRO A 453 28.14 -19.85 -6.91
N SER A 454 28.24 -18.72 -6.19
CA SER A 454 29.39 -18.46 -5.29
C SER A 454 28.93 -17.71 -4.05
N ALA A 455 29.43 -18.11 -2.88
CA ALA A 455 29.09 -17.56 -1.58
C ALA A 455 30.31 -16.91 -0.93
N SER A 456 30.09 -15.83 -0.18
CA SER A 456 31.05 -15.36 0.82
C SER A 456 30.38 -14.50 1.89
N GLU A 457 30.49 -14.99 3.12
CA GLU A 457 30.20 -14.40 4.42
C GLU A 457 31.38 -14.81 5.34
N PRO A 458 31.54 -14.31 6.58
CA PRO A 458 30.94 -13.13 7.21
C PRO A 458 31.99 -12.24 7.94
N ALA A 459 31.54 -11.18 8.61
CA ALA A 459 32.24 -10.56 9.74
C ALA A 459 31.23 -10.13 10.82
N SER A 460 31.62 -10.16 12.10
CA SER A 460 30.71 -10.21 13.26
C SER A 460 31.18 -9.33 14.44
N SER A 461 30.27 -9.06 15.40
CA SER A 461 30.46 -8.48 16.75
C SER A 461 30.73 -6.97 16.87
N ALA A 462 30.27 -6.21 17.89
CA ALA A 462 29.25 -6.46 18.95
C ALA A 462 28.76 -5.15 19.64
N GLU A 463 27.67 -5.28 20.40
CA GLU A 463 26.94 -4.40 21.36
C GLU A 463 27.74 -3.80 22.57
N PRO A 464 27.15 -3.12 23.62
CA PRO A 464 25.82 -2.46 23.83
C PRO A 464 25.82 -1.08 24.56
N SER A 465 24.61 -0.56 24.88
CA SER A 465 24.22 0.34 26.00
C SER A 465 24.31 1.88 25.77
N ALA A 466 23.52 2.75 26.41
CA ALA A 466 22.54 2.61 27.52
C ALA A 466 21.39 3.66 27.46
N SER A 467 20.32 3.45 28.25
CA SER A 467 19.31 4.48 28.62
C SER A 467 19.63 5.11 29.99
N PRO A 468 18.98 6.23 30.38
CA PRO A 468 17.95 6.10 31.43
C PRO A 468 16.71 7.03 31.31
N SER A 469 15.76 6.81 32.22
CA SER A 469 14.51 7.57 32.50
C SER A 469 14.67 9.10 32.66
N GLY A 470 13.64 9.95 32.58
CA GLY A 470 12.18 9.75 32.51
C GLY A 470 11.43 10.55 33.61
N ALA A 471 10.30 11.19 33.30
CA ALA A 471 9.36 11.80 34.27
C ALA A 471 8.01 12.15 33.60
N ALA A 472 6.93 12.19 34.38
CA ALA A 472 5.55 12.40 33.89
C ALA A 472 5.04 13.84 34.11
N SER A 473 4.04 14.28 33.34
CA SER A 473 2.90 15.05 33.87
C SER A 473 1.74 15.21 32.86
N ALA A 474 0.55 15.40 33.42
CA ALA A 474 -0.78 15.37 32.85
C ALA A 474 -1.22 16.53 31.90
N ALA A 475 -2.25 16.20 31.11
CA ALA A 475 -3.47 16.99 30.86
C ALA A 475 -3.56 18.10 29.77
N ALA A 476 -4.83 18.24 29.32
CA ALA A 476 -5.49 19.44 28.76
C ALA A 476 -5.37 19.80 27.26
N ASN A 477 -6.08 19.02 26.44
CA ASN A 477 -7.19 19.48 25.58
C ASN A 477 -7.33 21.01 25.30
N LYS A 478 -7.08 21.43 24.05
CA LYS A 478 -7.57 22.66 23.35
C LYS A 478 -7.56 22.30 21.85
N LYS A 479 -8.64 22.32 21.07
CA LYS A 479 -9.74 23.29 20.88
C LYS A 479 -9.22 24.66 20.41
N ALA A 480 -8.95 24.76 19.11
CA ALA A 480 -8.76 26.03 18.42
C ALA A 480 -10.12 26.68 18.14
N THR A 481 -10.24 27.98 18.43
CA THR A 481 -11.44 28.78 18.14
C THR A 481 -10.96 30.12 17.57
N VAL A 482 -11.53 30.50 16.43
CA VAL A 482 -11.26 31.75 15.73
C VAL A 482 -11.95 32.91 16.45
N THR A 483 -11.22 33.99 16.75
CA THR A 483 -11.80 35.30 17.07
C THR A 483 -10.92 36.42 16.51
N ILE A 484 -11.60 37.48 16.05
CA ILE A 484 -11.08 38.66 15.33
C ILE A 484 -10.83 39.81 16.31
N LEU A 485 -9.82 40.65 16.05
CA LEU A 485 -9.68 42.09 16.39
C LEU A 485 -8.37 42.57 15.74
N SER A 486 -8.10 43.82 15.38
CA SER A 486 -8.80 45.07 15.09
C SER A 486 -7.68 46.13 14.97
N ALA A 487 -7.93 47.29 14.38
CA ALA A 487 -6.90 48.25 14.00
C ALA A 487 -6.42 49.19 15.13
N ALA A 488 -5.19 49.71 15.02
CA ALA A 488 -4.83 51.09 15.43
C ALA A 488 -3.44 51.55 14.88
N THR A 489 -3.47 52.61 14.06
CA THR A 489 -2.64 53.83 14.11
C THR A 489 -1.17 53.82 14.59
N ALA A 490 -0.24 54.28 13.74
CA ALA A 490 0.86 55.18 14.11
C ALA A 490 1.54 55.85 12.89
N GLU A 491 1.50 57.20 12.85
CA GLU A 491 2.46 58.08 12.16
C GLU A 491 3.65 58.37 13.12
N PRO A 492 4.84 58.92 12.73
CA PRO A 492 4.93 60.24 12.04
C PRO A 492 6.19 60.61 11.18
N SER A 493 5.98 61.59 10.29
CA SER A 493 6.81 62.81 10.03
C SER A 493 8.21 62.85 9.37
N ILE A 494 8.25 63.59 8.23
CA ILE A 494 9.12 64.76 7.87
C ILE A 494 10.63 64.55 7.58
N VAL A 495 11.11 64.90 6.35
CA VAL A 495 11.79 66.19 5.97
C VAL A 495 11.73 66.42 4.44
N SER A 496 11.58 67.67 3.98
CA SER A 496 11.65 68.13 2.57
C SER A 496 13.09 68.38 2.07
N PRO A 497 13.32 68.53 0.75
CA PRO A 497 13.35 69.86 0.08
C PRO A 497 12.75 69.83 -1.36
N THR A 498 12.59 70.89 -2.17
CA THR A 498 12.44 72.37 -2.01
C THR A 498 11.90 72.93 -3.35
N ALA A 499 11.25 74.10 -3.37
CA ALA A 499 10.56 74.67 -4.53
C ALA A 499 11.43 75.44 -5.55
N ALA A 500 10.96 75.51 -6.81
CA ALA A 500 11.20 76.62 -7.74
C ALA A 500 9.96 76.82 -8.61
N ALA A 501 9.42 78.05 -8.67
CA ALA A 501 8.22 78.38 -9.42
C ALA A 501 8.57 79.02 -10.77
N THR A 502 7.78 78.73 -11.82
CA THR A 502 7.57 79.71 -12.90
C THR A 502 6.12 79.65 -13.34
N SER A 503 5.47 80.81 -13.38
CA SER A 503 4.08 80.99 -13.76
C SER A 503 3.92 81.11 -15.28
N THR A 504 2.97 80.37 -15.87
CA THR A 504 2.36 80.76 -17.13
C THR A 504 0.87 80.44 -17.12
N SER A 505 0.09 81.49 -17.39
CA SER A 505 -1.36 81.59 -17.52
C SER A 505 -2.14 80.35 -17.98
N GLU A 506 -3.27 80.10 -17.30
CA GLU A 506 -4.42 79.37 -17.86
C GLU A 506 -4.89 80.01 -19.18
N PRO A 507 -5.33 79.20 -20.15
CA PRO A 507 -6.50 79.49 -20.95
C PRO A 507 -7.72 78.82 -20.31
N SER A 508 -8.65 79.61 -19.79
CA SER A 508 -9.95 79.11 -19.35
C SER A 508 -10.75 78.63 -20.57
N LEU A 509 -10.70 77.32 -20.84
CA LEU A 509 -11.65 76.66 -21.73
C LEU A 509 -12.64 75.87 -20.87
N SER A 510 -13.86 76.39 -20.82
CA SER A 510 -15.05 75.62 -20.50
C SER A 510 -15.31 74.60 -21.61
N GLY A 511 -14.45 73.58 -21.70
CA GLY A 511 -14.75 72.36 -22.43
C GLY A 511 -15.66 71.52 -21.57
N GLU A 512 -16.85 71.19 -22.08
CA GLU A 512 -17.48 69.94 -21.67
C GLU A 512 -16.43 68.84 -21.88
N THR A 513 -16.04 68.16 -20.80
CA THR A 513 -15.40 66.85 -20.93
C THR A 513 -16.45 65.88 -21.45
N VAL A 514 -16.71 65.97 -22.76
CA VAL A 514 -17.45 64.96 -23.50
C VAL A 514 -16.68 63.67 -23.30
N ALA A 515 -17.21 62.79 -22.46
CA ALA A 515 -16.62 61.50 -22.18
C ALA A 515 -16.65 60.67 -23.46
N VAL A 516 -15.57 60.74 -24.24
CA VAL A 516 -15.43 59.99 -25.49
C VAL A 516 -15.59 58.51 -25.14
N PRO A 517 -16.58 57.81 -25.71
CA PRO A 517 -16.80 56.41 -25.36
C PRO A 517 -15.59 55.60 -25.84
N MET A 518 -14.79 55.10 -24.89
CA MET A 518 -13.62 54.29 -25.20
C MET A 518 -14.07 52.94 -25.76
N GLU A 519 -13.63 52.62 -26.98
CA GLU A 519 -13.78 51.28 -27.56
C GLU A 519 -12.51 50.46 -27.28
N LEU A 520 -12.65 49.41 -26.46
CA LEU A 520 -11.58 48.45 -26.21
C LEU A 520 -11.68 47.30 -27.19
N VAL A 521 -10.67 47.11 -28.03
CA VAL A 521 -10.61 46.04 -29.03
C VAL A 521 -9.76 44.88 -28.52
N TYR A 522 -10.24 43.67 -28.72
CA TYR A 522 -9.54 42.41 -28.42
C TYR A 522 -9.59 41.51 -29.65
N SER A 523 -8.79 41.86 -30.66
CA SER A 523 -8.80 41.26 -32.00
C SER A 523 -8.58 39.74 -31.98
N ALA A 524 -7.62 39.28 -31.19
CA ALA A 524 -7.32 37.86 -31.00
C ALA A 524 -8.51 37.08 -30.38
N SER A 525 -9.30 37.71 -29.52
CA SER A 525 -10.52 37.09 -28.94
C SER A 525 -11.79 37.36 -29.76
N GLN A 526 -11.70 38.17 -30.82
CA GLN A 526 -12.78 38.57 -31.71
C GLN A 526 -13.93 39.35 -31.02
N PHE A 527 -13.55 40.30 -30.15
CA PHE A 527 -14.46 41.20 -29.43
C PHE A 527 -14.05 42.69 -29.53
N SER A 528 -15.02 43.58 -29.37
CA SER A 528 -14.78 44.92 -28.82
C SER A 528 -15.87 45.33 -27.82
N PHE A 529 -15.51 46.22 -26.89
CA PHE A 529 -16.37 46.73 -25.83
C PHE A 529 -16.44 48.24 -25.95
N LYS A 530 -17.65 48.80 -26.07
CA LYS A 530 -17.87 50.24 -25.94
C LYS A 530 -18.15 50.55 -24.48
N LEU A 531 -17.37 51.46 -23.92
CA LEU A 531 -17.53 51.93 -22.55
C LEU A 531 -18.19 53.31 -22.54
N ILE A 532 -19.03 53.56 -21.55
CA ILE A 532 -19.57 54.88 -21.22
C ILE A 532 -19.22 55.19 -19.77
N ALA A 533 -18.78 56.42 -19.50
CA ALA A 533 -18.51 56.89 -18.15
C ALA A 533 -19.81 57.07 -17.37
N ASP A 534 -19.80 56.83 -16.06
CA ASP A 534 -20.91 57.17 -15.18
C ASP A 534 -21.10 58.69 -15.15
N GLU A 535 -22.34 59.16 -15.31
CA GLU A 535 -22.69 60.58 -15.23
C GLU A 535 -22.41 61.14 -13.82
N ASP A 536 -22.55 60.30 -12.78
CA ASP A 536 -22.32 60.67 -11.38
C ASP A 536 -20.86 60.39 -10.92
N ASN A 537 -20.07 59.64 -11.70
CA ASN A 537 -18.68 59.30 -11.38
C ASN A 537 -17.81 59.08 -12.64
N PRO A 538 -17.16 60.11 -13.20
CA PRO A 538 -16.39 59.97 -14.44
C PRO A 538 -15.16 59.05 -14.37
N GLU A 539 -14.76 58.56 -13.20
CA GLU A 539 -13.73 57.51 -13.05
C GLU A 539 -14.31 56.08 -13.17
N ALA A 540 -15.63 55.92 -13.07
CA ALA A 540 -16.32 54.66 -13.28
C ALA A 540 -16.79 54.53 -14.73
N TYR A 541 -16.44 53.41 -15.37
CA TYR A 541 -16.88 53.08 -16.73
C TYR A 541 -17.71 51.79 -16.72
N PHE A 542 -18.86 51.83 -17.38
CA PHE A 542 -19.70 50.66 -17.63
C PHE A 542 -19.67 50.27 -19.10
N VAL A 543 -19.87 48.98 -19.37
CA VAL A 543 -20.00 48.48 -20.73
C VAL A 543 -21.38 48.83 -21.26
N SER A 544 -21.46 49.61 -22.34
CA SER A 544 -22.72 49.98 -23.00
C SER A 544 -23.05 49.08 -24.19
N GLU A 545 -22.03 48.69 -24.94
CA GLU A 545 -22.14 47.88 -26.15
C GLU A 545 -21.06 46.81 -26.16
N ILE A 546 -21.40 45.58 -26.54
CA ILE A 546 -20.41 44.53 -26.82
C ILE A 546 -20.58 44.05 -28.24
N ARG A 547 -19.50 44.16 -29.00
CA ARG A 547 -19.40 43.66 -30.37
C ARG A 547 -18.63 42.36 -30.36
N SER A 548 -19.17 41.34 -31.02
CA SER A 548 -18.42 40.12 -31.30
C SER A 548 -18.61 39.68 -32.74
N TRP A 549 -17.53 39.23 -33.35
CA TRP A 549 -17.52 38.50 -34.61
C TRP A 549 -17.10 37.03 -34.41
N ASN A 550 -17.00 36.60 -33.14
CA ASN A 550 -16.64 35.26 -32.73
C ASN A 550 -17.80 34.28 -32.95
N ARG A 551 -17.68 33.39 -33.93
CA ARG A 551 -18.78 32.49 -34.33
C ARG A 551 -19.32 31.60 -33.20
N ALA A 552 -18.50 31.21 -32.23
CA ALA A 552 -18.96 30.42 -31.08
C ALA A 552 -19.90 31.24 -30.17
N VAL A 553 -19.55 32.49 -29.91
CA VAL A 553 -20.32 33.44 -29.11
C VAL A 553 -21.65 33.78 -29.80
N LEU A 554 -21.60 34.02 -31.12
CA LEU A 554 -22.78 34.30 -31.94
C LEU A 554 -23.79 33.13 -31.88
N ASN A 555 -23.31 31.90 -32.03
CA ASN A 555 -24.14 30.70 -31.99
C ASN A 555 -24.77 30.48 -30.60
N GLU A 556 -24.01 30.68 -29.52
CA GLU A 556 -24.54 30.55 -28.14
C GLU A 556 -25.61 31.60 -27.85
N VAL A 557 -25.37 32.87 -28.21
CA VAL A 557 -26.33 33.95 -27.98
C VAL A 557 -27.60 33.73 -28.82
N ALA A 558 -27.46 33.28 -30.08
CA ALA A 558 -28.61 32.87 -30.89
C ALA A 558 -29.41 31.72 -30.22
N ALA A 559 -28.73 30.69 -29.72
CA ALA A 559 -29.39 29.57 -29.04
C ALA A 559 -30.08 29.99 -27.72
N GLN A 560 -29.50 30.92 -26.96
CA GLN A 560 -30.13 31.48 -25.74
C GLN A 560 -31.37 32.32 -26.07
N ILE A 561 -31.34 33.08 -27.17
CA ILE A 561 -32.49 33.82 -27.70
C ILE A 561 -33.59 32.86 -28.15
N GLU A 562 -33.27 31.85 -28.95
CA GLU A 562 -34.24 30.83 -29.40
C GLU A 562 -34.89 30.10 -28.22
N ALA A 563 -34.09 29.69 -27.23
CA ALA A 563 -34.59 29.03 -26.02
C ALA A 563 -35.48 29.93 -25.15
N SER A 564 -35.32 31.26 -25.23
CA SER A 564 -36.19 32.21 -24.53
C SER A 564 -37.56 32.43 -25.21
N GLY A 565 -37.73 31.98 -26.46
CA GLY A 565 -38.94 32.19 -27.25
C GLY A 565 -39.11 33.63 -27.78
N SER A 566 -38.11 34.51 -27.59
CA SER A 566 -38.13 35.89 -28.06
C SER A 566 -38.24 35.98 -29.59
N LYS A 567 -39.22 36.74 -30.08
CA LYS A 567 -39.41 36.99 -31.51
C LYS A 567 -38.62 38.23 -31.94
N GLY A 568 -37.64 38.02 -32.82
CA GLY A 568 -36.83 39.11 -33.36
C GLY A 568 -37.56 39.96 -34.39
N VAL A 569 -37.40 41.28 -34.32
CA VAL A 569 -37.84 42.21 -35.36
C VAL A 569 -36.71 42.39 -36.36
N LYS A 570 -36.95 41.95 -37.61
CA LYS A 570 -35.95 42.01 -38.68
C LYS A 570 -36.09 43.29 -39.51
N THR A 571 -35.05 44.10 -39.51
CA THR A 571 -34.97 45.38 -40.24
C THR A 571 -33.88 45.30 -41.33
N PRO A 572 -34.17 45.64 -42.60
CA PRO A 572 -33.14 45.72 -43.63
C PRO A 572 -32.25 46.95 -43.42
N LEU A 573 -30.95 46.79 -43.65
CA LEU A 573 -29.95 47.87 -43.60
C LEU A 573 -29.30 48.07 -44.98
N ALA A 574 -28.55 49.15 -45.14
CA ALA A 574 -27.78 49.43 -46.35
C ALA A 574 -26.71 48.35 -46.64
N ALA A 575 -26.31 48.22 -47.90
CA ALA A 575 -25.29 47.29 -48.39
C ALA A 575 -25.55 45.80 -48.03
N GLY A 576 -26.79 45.34 -48.20
CA GLY A 576 -27.16 43.92 -48.07
C GLY A 576 -27.17 43.38 -46.63
N LYS A 577 -26.92 44.25 -45.64
CA LYS A 577 -26.97 43.93 -44.22
C LYS A 577 -28.42 43.86 -43.73
N TYR A 578 -28.62 43.13 -42.65
CA TYR A 578 -29.87 43.06 -41.93
C TYR A 578 -29.59 43.13 -40.43
N GLU A 579 -30.49 43.78 -39.73
CA GLU A 579 -30.54 43.78 -38.29
C GLU A 579 -31.68 42.87 -37.83
N ILE A 580 -31.48 42.15 -36.74
CA ILE A 580 -32.56 41.53 -36.00
C ILE A 580 -32.43 41.94 -34.54
N ALA A 581 -33.38 42.75 -34.06
CA ALA A 581 -33.46 43.18 -32.68
C ALA A 581 -34.35 42.22 -31.87
N TYR A 582 -33.87 41.80 -30.70
CA TYR A 582 -34.57 40.93 -29.76
C TYR A 582 -34.57 41.59 -28.38
N GLU A 583 -35.73 41.60 -27.73
CA GLU A 583 -35.79 41.86 -26.29
C GLU A 583 -35.57 40.54 -25.53
N TRP A 584 -34.56 40.51 -24.67
CA TRP A 584 -34.19 39.33 -23.88
C TRP A 584 -33.96 39.75 -22.42
N ASN A 585 -34.85 39.36 -21.52
CA ASN A 585 -34.80 39.69 -20.10
C ASN A 585 -34.59 41.19 -19.81
N GLY A 586 -35.28 42.08 -20.54
CA GLY A 586 -35.15 43.54 -20.40
C GLY A 586 -33.86 44.13 -20.98
N THR A 587 -33.09 43.35 -21.72
CA THR A 587 -31.90 43.79 -22.48
C THR A 587 -32.20 43.77 -23.99
N LEU A 588 -31.78 44.80 -24.72
CA LEU A 588 -31.91 44.87 -26.19
C LEU A 588 -30.70 44.21 -26.88
N VAL A 589 -30.90 43.04 -27.46
CA VAL A 589 -29.87 42.31 -28.21
C VAL A 589 -30.05 42.56 -29.71
N ILE A 590 -29.02 43.07 -30.37
CA ILE A 590 -29.04 43.45 -31.78
C ILE A 590 -28.08 42.55 -32.57
N LEU A 591 -28.63 41.69 -33.42
CA LEU A 591 -27.85 40.81 -34.31
C LEU A 591 -27.77 41.44 -35.71
N THR A 592 -26.60 41.94 -36.09
CA THR A 592 -26.34 42.52 -37.42
C THR A 592 -25.64 41.50 -38.30
N TYR A 593 -26.36 40.92 -39.26
CA TYR A 593 -25.80 39.96 -40.20
C TYR A 593 -25.62 40.56 -41.60
N ASN A 594 -24.55 40.17 -42.28
CA ASN A 594 -24.32 40.43 -43.70
C ASN A 594 -24.34 39.08 -44.45
N LYS A 595 -24.76 39.07 -45.72
CA LYS A 595 -24.64 37.88 -46.58
C LYS A 595 -23.20 37.56 -46.97
N GLU A 596 -22.31 38.55 -46.97
CA GLU A 596 -20.97 38.46 -47.57
C GLU A 596 -19.82 38.51 -46.55
N THR A 597 -20.09 38.79 -45.27
CA THR A 597 -19.08 38.92 -44.20
C THR A 597 -19.56 38.28 -42.90
N PRO A 598 -18.67 37.91 -41.96
CA PRO A 598 -19.06 37.29 -40.70
C PRO A 598 -20.09 38.14 -39.96
N VAL A 599 -21.08 37.46 -39.39
CA VAL A 599 -22.15 38.04 -38.58
C VAL A 599 -21.54 38.80 -37.40
N ARG A 600 -22.08 39.97 -37.07
CA ARG A 600 -21.71 40.75 -35.89
C ARG A 600 -22.87 40.76 -34.90
N LEU A 601 -22.59 40.42 -33.66
CA LEU A 601 -23.50 40.64 -32.55
C LEU A 601 -23.15 41.98 -31.91
N SER A 602 -24.14 42.83 -31.69
CA SER A 602 -24.08 44.00 -30.82
C SER A 602 -25.07 43.82 -29.68
N ILE A 603 -24.59 43.55 -28.47
CA ILE A 603 -25.46 43.58 -27.28
C ILE A 603 -25.47 45.01 -26.76
N SER A 604 -26.63 45.67 -26.80
CA SER A 604 -26.83 47.00 -26.21
C SER A 604 -27.47 46.85 -24.84
N LEU A 605 -26.74 47.19 -23.78
CA LEU A 605 -27.24 47.13 -22.40
C LEU A 605 -28.12 48.34 -22.07
N MET A 606 -29.20 48.51 -22.82
CA MET A 606 -30.28 49.43 -22.47
C MET A 606 -31.13 48.79 -21.36
N ASN A 607 -30.98 49.26 -20.13
CA ASN A 607 -31.89 48.88 -19.06
C ASN A 607 -33.26 49.55 -19.33
N THR A 608 -34.25 48.79 -19.80
CA THR A 608 -35.57 49.30 -20.19
C THR A 608 -36.46 49.73 -19.01
N THR A 609 -35.93 49.73 -17.78
CA THR A 609 -36.59 50.33 -16.61
C THR A 609 -36.09 51.74 -16.31
N LYS A 610 -36.63 52.71 -17.07
CA LYS A 610 -36.71 54.13 -16.69
C LYS A 610 -38.14 54.62 -16.93
#